data_AF-A0AAV4ZZN3-F1
#
_entry.id   AF-A0AAV4ZZN3-F1
#
_cell.length_a   1.000
_cell.length_b   1.000
_cell.length_c   1.000
_cell.angle_alpha   90.00
_cell.angle_beta   90.00
_cell.angle_gamma   90.00
#
_symmetry.space_group_name_H-M   'P 1'
#
loop_
_entity.id
_entity.type
_entity.pdbx_description
1 polymer ?
#
loop_
_entity_poly.entity_id
_entity_poly.type
_entity_poly.pdbx_seq_one_letter_code
_entity_poly.pdbx_strand_id
1 'polypeptide(L)'
;MQVTIPVDISSPSTDAMSLLPGCKRAPIYLFYEEVPTNAQGLPGKPGDKHYCCYHGNWKVLTVTKDMKYNQNVLSQCSSPATLFEAQISSNKIPYDSTEVTEHLNMLREELGPLKEAFSQQLNKPEIDCL
;
A
#
# COMPACT_ATOMS: atom_id res chain seq x y z
N MET A 1 22.81 -19.21 -50.21
CA MET A 1 21.66 -19.94 -49.64
C MET A 1 21.80 -19.89 -48.13
N GLN A 2 21.08 -19.02 -47.46
CA GLN A 2 21.13 -18.88 -46.00
C GLN A 2 20.04 -19.80 -45.41
N VAL A 3 20.44 -20.66 -44.46
CA VAL A 3 19.54 -21.60 -43.77
C VAL A 3 19.18 -20.96 -42.42
N THR A 4 17.91 -20.59 -42.28
CA THR A 4 17.32 -20.09 -41.04
C THR A 4 16.94 -21.27 -40.16
N ILE A 5 17.50 -21.34 -38.95
CA ILE A 5 17.10 -22.30 -37.91
C ILE A 5 16.01 -21.63 -37.05
N PRO A 6 14.86 -22.28 -36.79
CA PRO A 6 13.85 -21.73 -35.89
C PRO A 6 14.29 -21.86 -34.43
N VAL A 7 14.26 -20.75 -33.70
CA VAL A 7 14.44 -20.71 -32.25
C VAL A 7 13.11 -21.10 -31.60
N ASP A 8 13.12 -22.26 -30.94
CA ASP A 8 12.02 -22.75 -30.13
C ASP A 8 11.99 -21.95 -28.82
N ILE A 9 11.07 -20.99 -28.73
CA ILE A 9 10.82 -20.23 -27.51
C ILE A 9 9.90 -21.08 -26.65
N SER A 10 10.48 -22.03 -25.94
CA SER A 10 9.80 -22.68 -24.82
C SER A 10 9.49 -21.62 -23.78
N SER A 11 8.20 -21.30 -23.68
CA SER A 11 7.56 -20.43 -22.70
C SER A 11 8.19 -20.55 -21.31
N PRO A 12 8.47 -19.44 -20.60
CA PRO A 12 8.82 -19.53 -19.19
C PRO A 12 7.61 -20.08 -18.46
N SER A 13 7.79 -21.27 -17.88
CA SER A 13 6.91 -21.84 -16.87
C SER A 13 6.64 -20.77 -15.82
N THR A 14 5.41 -20.28 -15.78
CA THR A 14 4.84 -19.64 -14.60
C THR A 14 4.93 -20.66 -13.46
N ASP A 15 5.99 -20.59 -12.67
CA ASP A 15 5.98 -21.10 -11.32
C ASP A 15 4.96 -20.27 -10.54
N ALA A 16 3.70 -20.70 -10.68
CA ALA A 16 2.65 -20.40 -9.74
C ALA A 16 3.15 -20.90 -8.38
N MET A 17 3.76 -20.00 -7.61
CA MET A 17 3.81 -20.10 -6.16
C MET A 17 2.35 -20.20 -5.70
N SER A 18 1.86 -21.43 -5.66
CA SER A 18 0.61 -21.84 -5.05
C SER A 18 0.75 -21.51 -3.57
N LEU A 19 0.33 -20.31 -3.20
CA LEU A 19 0.12 -19.95 -1.80
C LEU A 19 -0.86 -20.96 -1.22
N LEU A 20 -0.50 -21.48 -0.05
CA LEU A 20 -1.25 -22.48 0.70
C LEU A 20 -2.75 -22.16 0.70
N PRO A 21 -3.63 -23.14 0.38
CA PRO A 21 -5.06 -22.93 0.36
C PRO A 21 -5.55 -22.55 1.77
N GLY A 22 -5.90 -21.29 1.96
CA GLY A 22 -6.42 -20.76 3.23
C GLY A 22 -5.90 -19.38 3.64
N CYS A 23 -4.74 -18.95 3.13
CA CYS A 23 -4.24 -17.60 3.41
C CYS A 23 -4.84 -16.60 2.41
N LYS A 24 -5.88 -15.87 2.83
CA LYS A 24 -6.39 -14.70 2.11
C LYS A 24 -5.23 -13.73 1.90
N ARG A 25 -4.89 -13.41 0.65
CA ARG A 25 -3.90 -12.36 0.33
C ARG A 25 -4.33 -11.06 1.00
N ALA A 26 -3.40 -10.35 1.63
CA ALA A 26 -3.70 -9.04 2.18
C ALA A 26 -4.29 -8.15 1.06
N PRO A 27 -5.35 -7.36 1.31
CA PRO A 27 -6.05 -6.62 0.26
C PRO A 27 -5.15 -5.66 -0.52
N ILE A 28 -4.06 -5.20 0.09
CA ILE A 28 -3.06 -4.35 -0.58
C ILE A 28 -2.52 -5.00 -1.86
N TYR A 29 -2.39 -6.33 -1.91
CA TYR A 29 -1.88 -7.06 -3.07
C TYR A 29 -2.89 -7.20 -4.21
N LEU A 30 -4.16 -6.79 -4.02
CA LEU A 30 -5.14 -6.75 -5.11
C LEU A 30 -4.85 -5.63 -6.11
N PHE A 31 -4.04 -4.65 -5.71
CA PHE A 31 -3.73 -3.47 -6.51
C PHE A 31 -2.39 -3.54 -7.23
N TYR A 32 -1.65 -4.63 -7.06
CA TYR A 32 -0.33 -4.80 -7.65
C TYR A 32 -0.24 -6.10 -8.44
N GLU A 33 0.43 -6.04 -9.59
CA GLU A 33 0.82 -7.22 -10.38
C GLU A 33 2.33 -7.39 -10.34
N GLU A 34 2.81 -8.62 -10.21
CA GLU A 34 4.23 -8.91 -10.29
C GLU A 34 4.72 -8.79 -11.74
N VAL A 35 5.79 -8.02 -11.95
CA VAL A 35 6.38 -7.77 -13.27
C VAL A 35 7.83 -8.26 -13.30
N PRO A 36 8.35 -8.70 -14.47
CA PRO A 36 9.70 -9.26 -14.54
C PRO A 36 10.82 -8.21 -14.49
N THR A 37 10.49 -6.94 -14.73
CA THR A 37 11.46 -5.85 -14.87
C THR A 37 11.27 -4.77 -13.82
N ASN A 38 12.36 -4.12 -13.45
CA ASN A 38 12.36 -2.96 -12.57
C ASN A 38 11.82 -1.69 -13.27
N ALA A 39 11.83 -0.56 -12.56
CA ALA A 39 11.33 0.72 -13.07
C ALA A 39 12.10 1.26 -14.29
N GLN A 40 13.31 0.78 -14.55
CA GLN A 40 14.12 1.12 -15.71
C GLN A 40 13.91 0.15 -16.87
N GLY A 41 13.03 -0.85 -16.73
CA GLY A 41 12.82 -1.90 -17.73
C GLY A 41 13.94 -2.95 -17.77
N LEU A 42 14.80 -2.99 -16.73
CA LEU A 42 15.90 -3.94 -16.63
C LEU A 42 15.53 -5.11 -15.71
N PRO A 43 16.15 -6.30 -15.89
CA PRO A 43 16.00 -7.39 -14.93
C PRO A 43 16.55 -6.98 -13.55
N GLY A 44 15.82 -7.32 -12.47
CA GLY A 44 16.26 -7.12 -11.10
C GLY A 44 17.42 -8.04 -10.69
N LYS A 45 17.94 -7.85 -9.48
CA LYS A 45 18.93 -8.78 -8.93
C LYS A 45 18.24 -10.10 -8.53
N PRO A 46 18.98 -11.22 -8.50
CA PRO A 46 18.42 -12.48 -8.00
C PRO A 46 17.83 -12.33 -6.59
N GLY A 47 16.53 -12.57 -6.48
CA GLY A 47 15.77 -12.44 -5.23
C GLY A 47 14.99 -11.13 -5.06
N ASP A 48 15.16 -10.17 -5.96
CA ASP A 48 14.28 -9.00 -6.04
C ASP A 48 12.94 -9.39 -6.65
N LYS A 49 11.87 -8.73 -6.19
CA LYS A 49 10.53 -8.83 -6.77
C LYS A 49 10.06 -7.46 -7.20
N HIS A 50 9.44 -7.36 -8.36
CA HIS A 50 8.94 -6.10 -8.89
C HIS A 50 7.43 -6.14 -9.02
N TYR A 51 6.77 -5.05 -8.63
CA TYR A 51 5.32 -4.93 -8.59
C TYR A 51 4.88 -3.66 -9.30
N CYS A 52 3.99 -3.77 -10.28
CA CYS A 52 3.34 -2.63 -10.92
C CYS A 52 2.02 -2.34 -10.21
N CYS A 53 1.81 -1.09 -9.79
CA CYS A 53 0.54 -0.66 -9.22
C CYS A 53 -0.47 -0.35 -10.33
N TYR A 54 -1.68 -0.91 -10.25
CA TYR A 54 -2.79 -0.58 -11.17
C TYR A 54 -3.38 0.81 -10.94
N HIS A 55 -3.05 1.46 -9.83
CA HIS A 55 -3.57 2.77 -9.46
C HIS A 55 -2.52 3.86 -9.66
N GLY A 56 -2.90 4.96 -10.31
CA GLY A 56 -2.04 6.14 -10.50
C GLY A 56 -1.11 6.03 -11.72
N ASN A 57 0.17 6.37 -11.55
CA ASN A 57 1.16 6.50 -12.63
C ASN A 57 1.87 5.18 -13.01
N TRP A 58 1.29 4.01 -12.69
CA TRP A 58 1.83 2.69 -13.07
C TRP A 58 3.32 2.52 -12.71
N LYS A 59 3.69 3.03 -11.54
CA LYS A 59 5.07 2.98 -11.07
C LYS A 59 5.41 1.56 -10.62
N VAL A 60 6.56 1.07 -11.05
CA VAL A 60 7.11 -0.21 -10.61
C VAL A 60 7.78 -0.04 -9.25
N LEU A 61 7.25 -0.72 -8.24
CA LEU A 61 7.82 -0.86 -6.91
C LEU A 61 8.74 -2.08 -6.88
N THR A 62 9.97 -1.91 -6.40
CA THR A 62 10.91 -3.03 -6.24
C THR A 62 11.04 -3.38 -4.77
N VAL A 63 10.72 -4.63 -4.43
CA VAL A 63 11.01 -5.21 -3.12
C VAL A 63 12.32 -5.97 -3.26
N THR A 64 13.39 -5.41 -2.71
CA THR A 64 14.69 -6.09 -2.72
C THR A 64 14.75 -7.15 -1.64
N LYS A 65 15.61 -8.15 -1.83
CA LYS A 65 15.81 -9.22 -0.83
C LYS A 65 16.21 -8.68 0.56
N ASP A 66 16.93 -7.56 0.58
CA ASP A 66 17.43 -6.94 1.82
C ASP A 66 16.37 -6.06 2.52
N MET A 67 15.24 -5.79 1.85
CA MET A 67 14.13 -5.07 2.46
C MET A 67 13.50 -5.93 3.56
N LYS A 68 13.82 -5.61 4.82
CA LYS A 68 13.12 -6.16 5.98
C LYS A 68 11.67 -5.70 5.95
N TYR A 69 10.75 -6.64 6.03
CA TYR A 69 9.33 -6.34 6.21
C TYR A 69 9.16 -5.46 7.45
N ASN A 70 8.63 -4.25 7.29
CA ASN A 70 8.14 -3.50 8.44
C ASN A 70 6.66 -3.83 8.63
N GLN A 71 6.38 -4.92 9.35
CA GLN A 71 5.02 -5.30 9.74
C GLN A 71 4.38 -4.37 10.78
N ASN A 72 5.09 -3.33 11.25
CA ASN A 72 4.56 -2.47 12.32
C ASN A 72 3.39 -1.60 11.89
N VAL A 73 3.10 -1.45 10.58
CA VAL A 73 2.04 -0.52 10.11
C VAL A 73 0.66 -1.19 10.05
N LEU A 74 0.55 -2.51 10.03
CA LEU A 74 -0.76 -3.21 9.99
C LEU A 74 -1.20 -3.77 11.35
N SER A 75 -0.37 -3.66 12.38
CA SER A 75 -0.61 -4.27 13.68
C SER A 75 -1.03 -3.28 14.78
N GLN A 76 -1.17 -1.99 14.45
CA GLN A 76 -1.41 -0.92 15.44
C GLN A 76 -2.66 -0.07 15.16
N CYS A 77 -3.73 -0.66 14.61
CA CYS A 77 -5.07 -0.20 14.99
C CYS A 77 -5.40 -0.86 16.33
N SER A 78 -4.87 -0.29 17.43
CA SER A 78 -5.04 -0.84 18.78
C SER A 78 -6.44 -0.63 19.36
N SER A 79 -7.33 0.05 18.65
CA SER A 79 -8.75 0.08 18.94
C SER A 79 -9.51 -0.69 17.86
N PRO A 80 -10.35 -1.68 18.24
CA PRO A 80 -11.29 -2.27 17.29
C PRO A 80 -12.19 -1.15 16.74
N ALA A 81 -12.52 -1.23 15.45
CA ALA A 81 -13.48 -0.31 14.83
C ALA A 81 -14.74 -0.25 15.69
N THR A 82 -15.23 0.96 15.96
CA THR A 82 -16.45 1.13 16.74
C THR A 82 -17.63 0.48 15.98
N LEU A 83 -18.67 0.06 16.70
CA LEU A 83 -19.85 -0.53 16.05
C LEU A 83 -20.45 0.39 14.98
N PHE A 84 -20.37 1.71 15.20
CA PHE A 84 -20.82 2.74 14.26
C PHE A 84 -19.97 2.74 12.97
N GLU A 85 -18.64 2.76 13.08
CA GLU A 85 -17.73 2.69 11.93
C GLU A 85 -17.91 1.39 11.11
N ALA A 86 -18.16 0.27 11.80
CA ALA A 86 -18.45 -1.01 11.16
C ALA A 86 -19.79 -0.98 10.39
N GLN A 87 -20.80 -0.29 10.93
CA GLN A 87 -22.11 -0.12 10.28
C GLN A 87 -22.01 0.77 9.02
N ILE A 88 -21.24 1.85 9.07
CA ILE A 88 -20.96 2.70 7.89
C ILE A 88 -20.25 1.89 6.82
N SER A 89 -19.18 1.17 7.19
CA SER A 89 -18.40 0.34 6.25
C SER A 89 -19.20 -0.79 5.62
N SER A 90 -20.25 -1.26 6.31
CA SER A 90 -21.17 -2.30 5.82
C SER A 90 -22.31 -1.73 4.98
N ASN A 91 -22.31 -0.43 4.66
CA ASN A 91 -23.41 0.30 4.00
C ASN A 91 -24.76 0.17 4.72
N LYS A 92 -24.76 -0.12 6.03
CA LYS A 92 -25.98 -0.15 6.84
C LYS A 92 -26.47 1.26 7.19
N ILE A 93 -25.53 2.20 7.25
CA ILE A 93 -25.77 3.63 7.42
C ILE A 93 -25.27 4.31 6.14
N PRO A 94 -26.12 5.08 5.43
CA PRO A 94 -25.68 5.88 4.29
C PRO A 94 -24.59 6.87 4.69
N TYR A 95 -23.56 6.98 3.85
CA TYR A 95 -22.42 7.86 4.10
C TYR A 95 -22.79 9.35 4.14
N ASP A 96 -23.85 9.73 3.42
CA ASP A 96 -24.41 11.07 3.35
C ASP A 96 -25.43 11.37 4.47
N SER A 97 -25.62 10.45 5.42
CA SER A 97 -26.52 10.67 6.54
C SER A 97 -26.02 11.79 7.45
N THR A 98 -26.98 12.47 8.10
CA THR A 98 -26.70 13.51 9.09
C THR A 98 -25.84 12.98 10.24
N GLU A 99 -26.08 11.74 10.67
CA GLU A 99 -25.33 11.05 11.74
C GLU A 99 -23.85 10.89 11.41
N VAL A 100 -23.52 10.50 10.18
CA VAL A 100 -22.12 10.40 9.71
C VAL A 100 -21.49 11.78 9.64
N THR A 101 -22.23 12.78 9.17
CA THR A 101 -21.73 14.16 9.06
C THR A 101 -21.41 14.77 10.43
N GLU A 102 -22.28 14.56 11.42
CA GLU A 102 -22.06 14.98 12.80
C GLU A 102 -20.85 14.28 13.43
N HIS A 103 -20.70 12.98 13.19
CA HIS A 103 -19.55 12.22 13.66
C HIS A 103 -18.22 12.74 13.08
N LEU A 104 -18.19 13.06 11.78
CA LEU A 104 -17.00 13.63 11.14
C LEU A 104 -16.67 15.04 11.68
N ASN A 105 -17.68 15.84 12.01
CA ASN A 105 -17.47 17.15 12.64
C ASN A 105 -16.90 17.00 14.05
N MET A 106 -17.42 16.06 14.84
CA MET A 106 -16.88 15.75 16.19
C MET A 106 -15.39 15.38 16.13
N LEU A 107 -15.02 14.48 15.22
CA LEU A 107 -13.62 14.08 15.02
C LEU A 107 -12.73 15.25 14.60
N ARG A 108 -13.26 16.17 13.78
CA ARG A 108 -12.54 17.36 13.36
C ARG A 108 -12.23 18.28 14.55
N GLU A 109 -13.20 18.47 15.44
CA GLU A 109 -13.02 19.28 16.65
C GLU A 109 -12.02 18.61 17.61
N GLU A 110 -12.10 17.29 17.79
CA GLU A 110 -11.17 16.53 18.64
C GLU A 110 -9.72 16.61 18.13
N LEU A 111 -9.52 16.60 16.81
CA LEU A 111 -8.20 16.71 16.18
C LEU A 111 -7.69 18.16 16.06
N GLY A 112 -8.51 19.16 16.39
CA GLY A 112 -8.15 20.58 16.35
C GLY A 112 -6.88 20.92 17.15
N PRO A 113 -6.82 20.59 18.45
CA PRO A 113 -5.65 20.83 19.29
C PRO A 113 -4.39 20.14 18.79
N LEU A 114 -4.52 18.93 18.23
CA LEU A 114 -3.40 18.18 17.67
C LEU A 114 -2.85 18.88 16.42
N LYS A 115 -3.72 19.35 15.53
CA LYS A 115 -3.33 20.13 14.34
C LYS A 115 -2.61 21.43 14.73
N GLU A 116 -3.09 22.09 15.77
CA GLU A 116 -2.47 23.31 16.30
C GLU A 116 -1.07 23.01 16.85
N ALA A 117 -0.92 21.95 17.65
CA ALA A 117 0.37 21.53 18.20
C ALA A 117 1.41 21.26 17.09
N PHE A 118 1.04 20.59 16.00
CA PHE A 118 1.94 20.38 14.86
C PHE A 118 2.30 21.69 14.14
N SER A 119 1.36 22.64 14.06
CA SER A 119 1.60 23.94 13.43
C SER A 119 2.60 24.78 14.25
N GLN A 120 2.56 24.68 15.58
CA GLN A 120 3.51 25.37 16.46
C GLN A 120 4.93 24.78 16.37
N GLN A 121 5.08 23.48 16.14
CA GLN A 121 6.40 22.85 15.95
C GLN A 121 7.11 23.36 14.70
N LEU A 122 6.37 23.61 13.62
CA LEU A 122 6.92 24.10 12.35
C LEU A 122 7.36 25.57 12.41
N ASN A 123 6.80 26.35 13.35
CA ASN A 123 7.08 27.78 13.51
C ASN A 123 7.99 28.07 14.70
N LYS A 124 8.64 27.05 15.29
CA LYS A 124 9.55 27.27 16.42
C LYS A 124 10.79 28.03 15.91
N PRO A 125 11.07 29.25 16.41
CA PRO A 125 12.31 29.94 16.06
C PRO A 125 13.50 29.11 16.56
N GLU A 126 14.51 28.94 15.70
CA GLU A 126 15.83 28.48 16.12
C GLU A 126 16.29 29.39 17.26
N ILE A 127 16.39 28.82 18.47
CA ILE A 127 17.11 29.48 19.55
C ILE A 127 18.57 29.30 19.16
N ASP A 128 19.15 30.35 18.56
CA ASP A 128 20.59 30.49 18.42
C ASP A 128 21.19 30.42 19.83
N CYS A 129 21.77 29.27 20.17
CA CYS A 129 22.58 29.13 21.36
C CYS A 129 23.81 30.03 21.21
N LEU A 130 23.89 31.09 22.03
CA LEU A 130 25.09 31.88 22.28
C LEU A 130 26.16 31.07 23.04
#